data_AF-A0A1B0FM55-F1
#
_entry.id   AF-A0A1B0FM55-F1
#
_cell.length_a   1.000
_cell.length_b   1.000
_cell.length_c   1.000
_cell.angle_alpha   90.00
_cell.angle_beta   90.00
_cell.angle_gamma   90.00
#
_symmetry.space_group_name_H-M   'P 1'
#
loop_
_entity.id
_entity.type
_entity.pdbx_description
1 polymer ?
#
loop_
_entity_poly.entity_id
_entity_poly.type
_entity_poly.pdbx_seq_one_letter_code
_entity_poly.pdbx_strand_id
1 'polypeptide(L)'
;MCKDREKSLDPLLVAFSRKPSDEDRTRAGDLISPAISITFGLGPSDFEVPRPWEELRRIFKRLLFDNFDAIWELARTKAKGDEICNLSVNNLRETLNEQATARISQRCDPQANLFGF
;
A
#
# COMPACT_ATOMS: atom_id res chain seq x y z
N MET A 1 31.81 -23.51 27.96
CA MET A 1 30.47 -22.88 28.00
C MET A 1 30.42 -21.81 26.91
N CYS A 2 29.38 -21.81 26.07
CA CYS A 2 29.20 -20.78 25.04
C CYS A 2 28.89 -19.43 25.69
N LYS A 3 29.70 -18.42 25.38
CA LYS A 3 29.53 -17.03 25.85
C LYS A 3 28.39 -16.28 25.14
N ASP A 4 27.73 -16.91 24.17
CA ASP A 4 26.60 -16.31 23.45
C ASP A 4 25.36 -16.09 24.34
N ARG A 5 25.23 -16.79 25.48
CA ARG A 5 24.14 -16.56 26.45
C ARG A 5 24.21 -15.21 27.17
N GLU A 6 25.37 -14.55 27.16
CA GLU A 6 25.59 -13.27 27.84
C GLU A 6 25.43 -12.06 26.91
N LYS A 7 25.19 -12.29 25.61
CA LYS A 7 24.93 -11.21 24.65
C LYS A 7 23.52 -10.67 24.86
N SER A 8 23.43 -9.45 25.38
CA SER A 8 22.16 -8.71 25.44
C SER A 8 21.65 -8.44 24.01
N LEU A 9 20.38 -8.77 23.77
CA LEU A 9 19.67 -8.54 22.50
C LEU A 9 19.05 -7.13 22.44
N ASP A 10 19.51 -6.19 23.29
CA ASP A 10 18.82 -4.93 23.56
C ASP A 10 18.71 -3.92 22.39
N PRO A 11 19.41 -4.02 21.25
CA PRO A 11 19.11 -3.14 20.11
C PRO A 11 18.08 -3.71 19.12
N LEU A 12 17.77 -5.01 19.16
CA LEU A 12 16.98 -5.67 18.10
C LEU A 12 15.53 -5.95 18.50
N LEU A 13 15.18 -5.80 19.77
CA LEU A 13 13.80 -5.90 20.24
C LEU A 13 13.09 -4.56 19.99
N VAL A 14 12.80 -4.27 18.72
CA VAL A 14 11.66 -3.40 18.41
C VAL A 14 10.48 -4.03 19.15
N ALA A 15 9.89 -3.29 20.09
CA ALA A 15 8.75 -3.79 20.84
C ALA A 15 7.74 -4.36 19.84
N PHE A 16 7.40 -5.65 20.00
CA PHE A 16 6.33 -6.27 19.23
C PHE A 16 5.03 -5.55 19.61
N SER A 17 4.75 -4.45 18.91
CA SER A 17 3.51 -3.72 19.04
C SER A 17 2.45 -4.57 18.35
N ARG A 18 1.88 -5.52 19.08
CA ARG A 18 0.71 -6.26 18.64
C ARG A 18 -0.42 -5.26 18.41
N LYS A 19 -0.83 -5.13 17.16
CA LYS A 19 -1.96 -4.29 16.78
C LYS A 19 -3.21 -5.16 16.89
N PRO A 20 -4.14 -4.89 17.83
CA PRO A 20 -5.31 -5.73 18.05
C PRO A 20 -6.13 -5.95 16.77
N SER A 21 -6.21 -4.91 15.92
CA SER A 21 -6.88 -4.97 14.62
C SER A 21 -6.35 -6.02 13.65
N ASP A 22 -5.09 -6.46 13.78
CA ASP A 22 -4.51 -7.43 12.85
C ASP A 22 -4.76 -8.87 13.32
N GLU A 23 -4.84 -9.09 14.64
CA GLU A 23 -5.19 -10.40 15.21
C GLU A 23 -6.62 -10.80 14.83
N ASP A 24 -7.57 -9.87 14.93
CA ASP A 24 -8.98 -10.09 14.56
C ASP A 24 -9.19 -10.37 13.06
N ARG A 25 -8.22 -9.99 12.21
CA ARG A 25 -8.29 -10.15 10.74
C ARG A 25 -7.57 -11.40 10.23
N THR A 26 -6.79 -12.07 11.08
CA THR A 26 -6.05 -13.28 10.69
C THR A 26 -7.00 -14.46 10.57
N ARG A 27 -7.05 -15.09 9.40
CA ARG A 27 -7.92 -16.24 9.10
C ARG A 27 -7.11 -17.53 9.00
N ALA A 28 -7.78 -18.68 9.10
CA ALA A 28 -7.12 -19.98 8.90
C ALA A 28 -6.40 -20.09 7.54
N GLY A 29 -6.94 -19.44 6.50
CA GLY A 29 -6.31 -19.36 5.18
C GLY A 29 -4.95 -18.68 5.22
N ASP A 30 -4.75 -17.68 6.08
CA ASP A 30 -3.47 -16.98 6.22
C ASP A 30 -2.39 -17.88 6.85
N LEU A 31 -2.77 -18.91 7.61
CA LEU A 31 -1.85 -19.89 8.20
C LEU A 31 -1.46 -21.00 7.21
N ILE A 32 -2.40 -21.40 6.35
CA ILE A 32 -2.22 -22.50 5.40
C ILE A 32 -1.58 -22.01 4.10
N SER A 33 -1.96 -20.81 3.66
CA SER A 33 -1.53 -20.17 2.42
C SER A 33 -1.36 -18.66 2.65
N PRO A 34 -0.32 -18.25 3.40
CA PRO A 34 -0.09 -16.84 3.71
C PRO A 34 0.08 -16.01 2.44
N ALA A 35 -0.56 -14.84 2.42
CA ALA A 35 -0.29 -13.84 1.40
C ALA A 35 1.18 -13.40 1.45
N ILE A 36 1.72 -12.94 0.32
CA ILE A 36 3.11 -12.47 0.23
C ILE A 36 3.41 -11.40 1.29
N SER A 37 2.47 -10.50 1.59
CA SER A 37 2.65 -9.51 2.66
C SER A 37 2.94 -10.15 4.02
N ILE A 38 2.18 -11.20 4.37
CA ILE A 38 2.29 -11.90 5.66
C ILE A 38 3.62 -12.64 5.75
N THR A 39 4.12 -13.22 4.65
CA THR A 39 5.43 -13.90 4.66
C THR A 39 6.60 -12.95 4.91
N PHE A 40 6.43 -11.65 4.62
CA PHE A 40 7.37 -10.59 4.99
C PHE A 40 7.07 -9.92 6.33
N GLY A 41 6.12 -10.45 7.11
CA GLY A 41 5.74 -9.92 8.41
C GLY A 41 4.91 -8.64 8.36
N LEU A 42 4.32 -8.31 7.20
CA LEU A 42 3.44 -7.15 7.05
C LEU A 42 1.99 -7.53 7.34
N GLY A 43 1.39 -6.82 8.30
CA GLY A 43 -0.02 -6.94 8.67
C GLY A 43 -0.92 -6.01 7.84
N PRO A 44 -2.25 -6.23 7.87
CA PRO A 44 -3.23 -5.35 7.22
C PRO A 44 -3.06 -3.87 7.60
N SER A 45 -2.87 -3.59 8.88
CA SER A 45 -2.72 -2.24 9.40
C SER A 45 -1.50 -1.49 8.82
N ASP A 46 -0.42 -2.19 8.43
CA ASP A 46 0.77 -1.55 7.88
C ASP A 46 0.48 -0.80 6.58
N PHE A 47 -0.57 -1.21 5.86
CA PHE A 47 -1.03 -0.55 4.64
C PHE A 47 -2.00 0.60 4.89
N GLU A 48 -2.56 0.70 6.10
CA GLU A 48 -3.54 1.71 6.52
C GLU A 48 -2.90 2.92 7.20
N VAL A 49 -1.68 2.76 7.75
CA VAL A 49 -0.94 3.85 8.40
C VAL A 49 -0.74 5.03 7.42
N PRO A 50 -1.18 6.25 7.77
CA PRO A 50 -0.90 7.46 7.01
C PRO A 50 0.59 7.80 7.03
N ARG A 51 1.15 8.09 5.86
CA ARG A 51 2.58 8.37 5.64
C ARG A 51 2.75 9.64 4.80
N PRO A 52 3.87 10.36 5.00
CA PRO A 52 4.21 11.53 4.19
C PRO A 52 4.62 11.13 2.77
N TRP A 53 4.63 12.13 1.88
CA TRP A 53 4.94 11.96 0.46
C TRP A 53 6.30 11.30 0.22
N GLU A 54 7.35 11.67 0.96
CA GLU A 54 8.71 11.14 0.77
C GLU A 54 8.78 9.64 1.07
N GLU A 55 8.05 9.20 2.10
CA GLU A 55 8.03 7.80 2.50
C GLU A 55 7.28 6.96 1.47
N LEU A 56 6.11 7.41 1.03
CA LEU A 56 5.35 6.73 0.00
C LEU A 56 6.07 6.73 -1.35
N ARG A 57 6.78 7.81 -1.69
CA ARG A 57 7.64 7.85 -2.88
C ARG A 57 8.73 6.78 -2.81
N ARG A 58 9.30 6.55 -1.62
CA ARG A 58 10.32 5.49 -1.43
C ARG A 58 9.72 4.10 -1.59
N ILE A 59 8.53 3.85 -1.02
CA ILE A 59 7.83 2.56 -1.09
C ILE A 59 7.46 2.24 -2.54
N PHE A 60 6.91 3.21 -3.27
CA PHE A 60 6.45 3.04 -4.65
C PHE A 60 7.54 3.29 -5.70
N LYS A 61 8.78 3.58 -5.31
CA LYS A 61 9.88 3.97 -6.22
C LYS A 61 10.05 3.04 -7.42
N ARG A 62 9.92 1.73 -7.19
CA ARG A 62 10.08 0.71 -8.24
C ARG A 62 8.83 0.50 -9.10
N LEU A 63 7.66 0.90 -8.59
CA LEU A 63 6.37 0.68 -9.25
C LEU A 63 5.90 1.91 -10.04
N LEU A 64 6.12 3.11 -9.50
CA LEU A 64 5.58 4.38 -10.02
C LEU A 64 6.69 5.39 -10.32
N PHE A 65 7.82 4.95 -10.85
CA PHE A 65 9.00 5.81 -11.02
C PHE A 65 8.69 7.19 -11.63
N ASP A 66 7.98 7.22 -12.76
CA ASP A 66 7.64 8.47 -13.47
C ASP A 66 6.26 9.04 -13.10
N ASN A 67 5.33 8.18 -12.66
CA ASN A 67 3.92 8.55 -12.51
C ASN A 67 3.50 8.83 -11.06
N PHE A 68 4.43 8.73 -10.11
CA PHE A 68 4.11 8.85 -8.68
C PHE A 68 3.37 10.15 -8.34
N ASP A 69 3.90 11.29 -8.79
CA ASP A 69 3.35 12.60 -8.42
C ASP A 69 1.92 12.79 -8.94
N ALA A 70 1.62 12.31 -10.16
CA ALA A 70 0.27 12.37 -10.72
C ALA A 70 -0.74 11.52 -9.94
N ILE A 71 -0.33 10.32 -9.52
CA ILE A 71 -1.17 9.43 -8.71
C ILE A 71 -1.35 10.00 -7.31
N TRP A 72 -0.30 10.57 -6.75
CA TRP A 72 -0.31 11.21 -5.45
C TRP A 72 -1.29 12.38 -5.38
N GLU A 73 -1.24 13.31 -6.34
CA GLU A 73 -2.17 14.46 -6.37
C GLU A 73 -3.63 14.02 -6.55
N LEU A 74 -3.87 12.99 -7.37
CA LEU A 74 -5.20 12.43 -7.53
C LEU A 74 -5.71 11.80 -6.22
N ALA A 75 -4.87 11.02 -5.53
CA ALA A 75 -5.22 10.42 -4.25
C ALA A 75 -5.46 11.48 -3.16
N ARG A 76 -4.61 12.51 -3.11
CA ARG A 76 -4.76 13.67 -2.20
C ARG A 76 -6.09 14.38 -2.41
N THR A 77 -6.44 14.67 -3.66
CA THR A 77 -7.68 15.38 -4.02
C THR A 77 -8.91 14.58 -3.57
N LYS A 78 -8.89 13.26 -3.75
CA LYS A 78 -9.97 12.36 -3.29
C LYS A 78 -10.08 12.30 -1.76
N ALA A 79 -8.94 12.30 -1.08
CA ALA A 79 -8.88 12.24 0.37
C ALA A 79 -9.30 13.55 1.07
N LYS A 80 -9.64 14.62 0.32
CA LYS A 80 -10.00 15.95 0.86
C LYS A 80 -8.99 16.46 1.91
N GLY A 81 -7.71 16.19 1.70
CA GLY A 81 -6.69 16.36 2.75
C GLY A 81 -6.36 17.82 3.08
N ASP A 82 -6.23 18.12 4.37
CA ASP A 82 -5.67 19.36 4.94
C ASP A 82 -4.18 19.56 4.57
N GLU A 83 -3.60 20.70 4.97
CA GLU A 83 -2.25 21.18 4.65
C GLU A 83 -1.10 20.17 4.88
N ILE A 84 -1.26 19.17 5.77
CA ILE A 84 -0.24 18.14 6.10
C ILE A 84 -0.58 16.79 5.45
N CYS A 85 -1.11 16.80 4.23
CA CYS A 85 -1.73 15.64 3.57
C CYS A 85 -0.85 14.36 3.60
N ASN A 86 -1.13 13.48 4.57
CA ASN A 86 -0.59 12.14 4.68
C ASN A 86 -1.58 11.15 4.06
N LEU A 87 -1.06 10.17 3.33
CA LEU A 87 -1.87 9.13 2.69
C LEU A 87 -1.44 7.76 3.16
N SER A 88 -2.35 6.80 3.13
CA SER A 88 -2.01 5.39 3.36
C SER A 88 -1.58 4.72 2.05
N VAL A 89 -0.94 3.55 2.15
CA VAL A 89 -0.64 2.72 0.97
C VAL A 89 -1.93 2.29 0.28
N ASN A 90 -2.99 2.02 1.04
CA ASN A 90 -4.30 1.67 0.49
C ASN A 90 -4.90 2.79 -0.36
N ASN A 91 -4.83 4.06 0.08
CA ASN A 91 -5.34 5.20 -0.68
C ASN A 91 -4.69 5.32 -2.07
N LEU A 92 -3.36 5.15 -2.14
CA LEU A 92 -2.63 5.15 -3.40
C LEU A 92 -2.98 3.93 -4.26
N ARG A 93 -3.08 2.75 -3.66
CA ARG A 93 -3.42 1.51 -4.37
C ARG A 93 -4.81 1.57 -5.01
N GLU A 94 -5.80 2.09 -4.29
CA GLU A 94 -7.16 2.29 -4.82
C GLU A 94 -7.15 3.24 -6.00
N THR A 95 -6.45 4.37 -5.87
CA THR A 95 -6.32 5.35 -6.95
C THR A 95 -5.65 4.76 -8.21
N LEU A 96 -4.63 3.91 -8.04
CA LEU A 96 -4.01 3.18 -9.15
C LEU A 96 -4.96 2.21 -9.82
N ASN A 97 -5.67 1.40 -9.04
CA ASN A 97 -6.59 0.39 -9.56
C ASN A 97 -7.74 1.04 -10.34
N GLU A 98 -8.25 2.18 -9.86
CA GLU A 98 -9.27 2.95 -10.58
C GLU A 98 -8.73 3.50 -11.90
N GLN A 99 -7.52 4.07 -11.92
CA GLN A 99 -6.90 4.51 -13.18
C GLN A 99 -6.70 3.36 -14.17
N ALA A 100 -6.24 2.20 -13.69
CA ALA A 100 -6.07 1.02 -14.54
C ALA A 100 -7.43 0.57 -15.11
N THR A 101 -8.46 0.51 -14.27
CA THR A 101 -9.82 0.12 -14.68
C THR A 101 -10.42 1.12 -15.66
N ALA A 102 -10.27 2.42 -15.45
CA ALA A 102 -10.75 3.47 -16.35
C ALA A 102 -10.08 3.38 -17.74
N ARG A 103 -8.76 3.14 -17.79
CA ARG A 103 -8.02 2.95 -19.04
C ARG A 103 -8.46 1.71 -19.80
N ILE A 104 -8.78 0.63 -19.09
CA ILE A 104 -9.30 -0.60 -19.70
C ILE A 104 -10.70 -0.34 -20.28
N SER A 105 -11.58 0.34 -19.54
CA SER A 105 -12.93 0.67 -20.03
C SER A 105 -12.90 1.54 -21.29
N GLN A 106 -12.02 2.55 -21.36
CA GLN A 106 -11.89 3.43 -22.53
C GLN A 106 -11.39 2.72 -23.79
N ARG A 107 -10.65 1.60 -23.64
CA ARG A 107 -10.24 0.77 -24.78
C ARG A 107 -11.38 -0.10 -25.32
N CYS A 108 -12.43 -0.33 -24.53
CA CYS A 108 -13.54 -1.20 -24.89
C CYS A 108 -14.71 -0.44 -25.55
N ASP A 109 -14.65 0.89 -25.65
CA ASP A 109 -15.61 1.70 -26.43
C ASP A 109 -14.99 2.12 -27.78
N PRO A 110 -15.07 1.28 -28.83
CA PRO A 110 -14.76 1.74 -30.17
C PRO A 110 -15.83 2.75 -30.59
N GLN A 111 -15.40 3.95 -30.97
CA GLN A 111 -16.24 5.00 -31.54
C GLN A 111 -17.25 4.42 -32.54
N ALA A 112 -18.54 4.58 -32.23
CA ALA A 112 -19.58 4.62 -33.25
C ALA A 112 -19.42 5.91 -34.07
N ASN A 113 -18.42 5.94 -34.96
CA ASN A 113 -18.29 6.92 -36.03
C ASN A 113 -18.62 6.24 -37.36
N LEU A 114 -19.92 6.06 -37.60
CA LEU A 114 -20.59 5.88 -38.89
C LEU A 114 -22.01 6.37 -38.62
N PHE A 115 -22.48 7.51 -39.08
CA PHE A 115 -22.55 7.95 -40.47
C PHE A 115 -22.44 9.48 -40.55
N GLY A 116 -21.50 9.97 -41.35
CA GLY A 116 -21.69 11.16 -42.15
C GLY A 116 -22.05 10.71 -43.55
N PHE A 117 -23.30 10.93 -43.95
CA PHE A 117 -23.80 11.29 -45.28
C PHE A 117 -25.27 11.66 -45.14
#